data_AF-Q2AAB8-F1
#
_entry.id   AF-Q2AAB8-F1
#
_cell.length_a   1.000
_cell.length_b   1.000
_cell.length_c   1.000
_cell.angle_alpha   90.00
_cell.angle_beta   90.00
_cell.angle_gamma   90.00
#
_symmetry.space_group_name_H-M   'P 1'
#
loop_
_entity.id
_entity.type
_entity.pdbx_description
1 polymer ?
#
loop_
_entity_poly.entity_id
_entity_poly.type
_entity_poly.pdbx_seq_one_letter_code
_entity_poly.pdbx_strand_id
1 'polypeptide(L)'
;MSSLGNKKPAGAATQKVTRAHIHIRKEDEERINRELEEKRKQEAQKIEVAGDLLVENLNKLEVEEGEARNVDDALKVLGEEKALDDDKHPEKRMRAAYLAFEEARLPELKLNHPTFRLSQLKQILKKEWQKSPENPLNARLLALNS
;
A
#
# COMPACT_ATOMS: atom_id res chain seq x y z
N MET A 1 -63.82 56.49 30.49
CA MET A 1 -63.34 55.10 30.69
C MET A 1 -61.89 55.02 30.21
N SER A 2 -61.00 54.76 31.15
CA SER A 2 -59.63 54.21 31.10
C SER A 2 -58.62 54.56 29.99
N SER A 3 -57.63 55.36 30.42
CA SER A 3 -56.15 55.25 30.25
C SER A 3 -55.55 55.06 28.87
N LEU A 4 -54.67 56.00 28.48
CA LEU A 4 -53.36 55.73 27.84
C LEU A 4 -52.49 57.00 27.94
N GLY A 5 -51.81 57.16 29.07
CA GLY A 5 -50.71 58.12 29.21
C GLY A 5 -49.41 57.49 28.73
N ASN A 6 -48.99 57.79 27.49
CA ASN A 6 -47.68 57.39 26.98
C ASN A 6 -46.66 58.52 27.17
N LYS A 7 -45.65 58.27 27.99
CA LYS A 7 -44.55 59.19 28.30
C LYS A 7 -43.65 59.34 27.06
N LYS A 8 -43.35 60.59 26.69
CA LYS A 8 -42.36 60.96 25.66
C LYS A 8 -40.97 60.42 26.04
N PRO A 9 -40.18 59.83 25.11
CA PRO A 9 -38.75 59.63 25.37
C PRO A 9 -38.06 60.99 25.29
N ALA A 10 -37.46 61.39 26.42
CA ALA A 10 -36.60 62.57 26.51
C ALA A 10 -35.39 62.43 25.58
N GLY A 11 -35.00 63.53 24.95
CA GLY A 11 -33.97 63.59 23.91
C GLY A 11 -32.65 62.92 24.29
N ALA A 12 -32.12 62.15 23.35
CA ALA A 12 -30.76 61.66 23.40
C ALA A 12 -29.80 62.86 23.40
N ALA A 13 -29.23 63.16 24.57
CA ALA A 13 -28.18 64.15 24.70
C ALA A 13 -26.97 63.70 23.88
N THR A 14 -26.61 64.47 22.85
CA THR A 14 -25.35 64.28 22.12
C THR A 14 -24.19 64.55 23.09
N GLN A 15 -23.62 63.48 23.66
CA GLN A 15 -22.41 63.58 24.47
C GLN A 15 -21.28 64.16 23.60
N LYS A 16 -20.74 65.31 24.01
CA LYS A 16 -19.62 65.95 23.32
C LYS A 16 -18.37 65.09 23.49
N VAL A 17 -18.06 64.30 22.48
CA VAL A 17 -16.84 63.48 22.44
C VAL A 17 -15.65 64.42 22.25
N THR A 18 -14.68 64.40 23.16
CA THR A 18 -13.46 65.20 23.04
C THR A 18 -12.55 64.62 21.96
N ARG A 19 -11.76 65.48 21.29
CA ARG A 19 -10.87 65.10 20.18
C ARG A 19 -9.97 63.89 20.50
N ALA A 20 -9.50 63.78 21.75
CA ALA A 20 -8.69 62.65 22.22
C ALA A 20 -9.45 61.31 22.18
N HIS A 21 -10.73 61.30 22.55
CA HIS A 21 -11.55 60.08 22.53
C HIS A 21 -11.89 59.60 21.11
N ILE A 22 -11.97 60.53 20.15
CA ILE A 22 -12.14 60.18 18.72
C ILE A 22 -10.90 59.48 18.20
N HIS A 23 -9.70 59.94 18.58
CA HIS A 23 -8.44 59.34 18.17
C HIS A 23 -8.29 57.91 18.70
N ILE A 24 -8.54 57.71 20.01
CA ILE A 24 -8.44 56.39 20.66
C ILE A 24 -9.38 55.38 20.00
N ARG A 25 -10.63 55.76 19.74
CA ARG A 25 -11.59 54.87 19.05
C ARG A 25 -11.14 54.51 17.64
N LYS A 26 -10.62 55.48 16.90
CA LYS A 26 -10.12 55.24 15.55
C LYS A 26 -8.91 54.28 15.55
N GLU A 27 -8.01 54.43 16.52
CA GLU A 27 -6.86 53.53 16.69
C GLU A 27 -7.29 52.11 17.07
N ASP A 28 -8.29 51.96 17.96
CA ASP A 28 -8.85 50.66 18.32
C ASP A 28 -9.57 49.99 17.14
N GLU A 29 -10.34 50.75 16.35
CA GLU A 29 -11.00 50.27 15.13
C GLU A 29 -9.96 49.81 14.08
N GLU A 30 -8.89 50.58 13.87
CA GLU A 30 -7.80 50.22 12.95
C GLU A 30 -7.02 48.99 13.42
N ARG A 31 -6.88 48.78 14.75
CA ARG A 31 -6.25 47.57 15.30
C ARG A 31 -7.12 46.34 15.06
N ILE A 32 -8.41 46.43 15.37
CA ILE A 32 -9.38 45.35 15.14
C ILE A 32 -9.46 45.00 13.65
N ASN A 33 -9.46 46.00 12.76
CA ASN A 33 -9.51 45.77 11.32
C ASN A 33 -8.25 45.09 10.79
N ARG A 34 -7.06 45.45 11.31
CA ARG A 34 -5.81 44.75 10.98
C ARG A 34 -5.81 43.30 11.44
N GLU A 35 -6.24 43.03 12.67
CA GLU A 35 -6.35 41.67 13.21
C GLU A 35 -7.33 40.81 12.39
N LEU A 36 -8.46 41.39 11.96
CA LEU A 36 -9.42 40.72 11.08
C LEU A 36 -8.83 40.40 9.71
N GLU A 37 -8.08 41.32 9.12
CA GLU A 37 -7.43 41.12 7.83
C GLU A 37 -6.34 40.04 7.89
N GLU A 38 -5.56 40.02 8.97
CA GLU A 38 -4.56 38.98 9.24
C GLU A 38 -5.22 37.60 9.39
N LYS A 39 -6.31 37.50 10.16
CA LYS A 39 -7.06 36.25 10.28
C LYS A 39 -7.61 35.76 8.93
N ARG A 40 -8.17 36.65 8.11
CA ARG A 40 -8.64 36.32 6.77
C ARG A 40 -7.51 35.81 5.86
N LYS A 41 -6.31 36.42 5.95
CA LYS A 41 -5.13 35.96 5.20
C LYS A 41 -4.65 34.59 5.67
N GLN A 42 -4.64 34.34 6.99
CA GLN A 42 -4.28 33.03 7.56
C GLN A 42 -5.27 31.94 7.16
N GLU A 43 -6.57 32.23 7.18
CA GLU A 43 -7.62 31.31 6.73
C GLU A 43 -7.49 30.96 5.24
N ALA A 44 -7.21 31.95 4.39
CA ALA A 44 -6.98 31.72 2.96
C ALA A 44 -5.74 30.83 2.71
N GLN A 45 -4.62 31.09 3.41
CA GLN A 45 -3.40 30.27 3.32
C GLN A 45 -3.62 28.84 3.83
N LYS A 46 -4.46 28.65 4.86
CA LYS A 46 -4.77 27.31 5.41
C LYS A 46 -5.53 26.43 4.40
N ILE A 47 -6.30 27.02 3.49
CA ILE A 47 -7.06 26.27 2.47
C ILE A 47 -6.13 25.77 1.35
N GLU A 48 -5.07 26.52 1.02
CA GLU A 48 -4.16 26.19 -0.09
C GLU A 48 -3.27 24.95 0.22
N VAL A 49 -2.88 24.75 1.48
CA VAL A 49 -2.03 23.62 1.92
C VAL A 49 -2.74 22.26 1.85
N ALA A 50 -4.07 22.23 1.72
CA ALA A 50 -4.83 20.97 1.65
C ALA A 50 -4.80 20.31 0.26
N GLY A 51 -4.30 20.98 -0.79
CA GLY A 51 -4.25 20.44 -2.14
C GLY A 51 -3.20 19.33 -2.32
N ASP A 52 -2.03 19.49 -1.69
CA ASP A 52 -0.85 18.64 -1.95
C ASP A 52 -0.84 17.31 -1.17
N LEU A 53 -1.83 17.08 -0.30
CA LEU A 53 -1.93 15.90 0.56
C LEU A 53 -3.09 14.96 0.20
N LEU A 54 -3.74 15.19 -0.94
CA LEU A 54 -4.77 14.28 -1.43
C LEU A 54 -4.10 13.02 -1.98
N VAL A 55 -4.09 11.96 -1.17
CA VAL A 55 -3.72 10.62 -1.63
C VAL A 55 -4.78 10.15 -2.62
N GLU A 56 -4.36 9.94 -3.87
CA GLU A 56 -5.24 9.46 -4.92
C GLU A 56 -5.89 8.13 -4.53
N ASN A 57 -7.20 8.02 -4.77
CA ASN A 57 -7.91 6.78 -4.52
C ASN A 57 -7.63 5.80 -5.66
N LEU A 58 -6.72 4.86 -5.41
CA LEU A 58 -6.30 3.85 -6.38
C LEU A 58 -7.47 3.02 -6.93
N ASN A 59 -8.58 2.86 -6.19
CA ASN A 59 -9.77 2.14 -6.67
C ASN A 59 -10.59 2.92 -7.71
N LYS A 60 -10.28 4.20 -7.93
CA LYS A 60 -10.90 5.03 -8.97
C LYS A 60 -10.01 5.23 -10.19
N LEU A 61 -8.79 4.71 -10.18
CA LEU A 61 -7.92 4.75 -11.34
C LEU A 61 -8.43 3.73 -12.37
N GLU A 62 -8.84 4.21 -13.54
CA GLU A 62 -9.05 3.35 -14.70
C GLU A 62 -7.66 2.91 -15.17
N VAL A 63 -7.30 1.66 -14.87
CA VAL A 63 -6.06 1.06 -15.35
C VAL A 63 -6.25 0.75 -16.83
N GLU A 64 -5.56 1.49 -17.70
CA GLU A 64 -5.56 1.34 -19.17
C GLU A 64 -4.76 0.10 -19.63
N GLU A 65 -4.58 -0.90 -18.79
CA GLU A 65 -3.88 -2.13 -19.15
C GLU A 65 -4.91 -3.17 -19.64
N GLY A 66 -5.27 -3.07 -20.91
CA GLY A 66 -5.79 -4.18 -21.72
C GLY A 66 -7.15 -4.78 -21.30
N GLU A 67 -8.16 -4.65 -22.17
CA GLU A 67 -9.39 -5.43 -22.04
C GLU A 67 -9.11 -6.93 -22.12
N ALA A 68 -9.25 -7.64 -20.99
CA ALA A 68 -9.23 -9.09 -20.98
C ALA A 68 -10.58 -9.64 -21.45
N ARG A 69 -10.55 -10.49 -22.50
CA ARG A 69 -11.76 -11.15 -23.05
C ARG A 69 -11.90 -12.60 -22.63
N ASN A 70 -10.85 -13.19 -22.06
CA ASN A 70 -10.83 -14.57 -21.59
C ASN A 70 -10.16 -14.66 -20.20
N VAL A 71 -10.39 -15.76 -19.48
CA VAL A 71 -9.90 -15.98 -18.11
C VAL A 71 -8.37 -15.95 -18.05
N ASP A 72 -7.69 -16.56 -19.02
CA ASP A 72 -6.23 -16.57 -19.08
C ASP A 72 -5.64 -15.18 -19.34
N ASP A 73 -6.35 -14.35 -20.11
CA ASP A 73 -5.91 -12.97 -20.39
C ASP A 73 -6.13 -12.09 -19.16
N ALA A 74 -7.23 -12.29 -18.43
CA ALA A 74 -7.49 -11.59 -17.17
C ALA A 74 -6.42 -11.92 -16.11
N LEU A 75 -5.97 -13.18 -16.07
CA LEU A 75 -4.89 -13.61 -15.18
C LEU A 75 -3.54 -13.00 -15.55
N LYS A 76 -3.27 -12.72 -16.83
CA LYS A 76 -2.02 -12.06 -17.26
C LYS A 76 -2.04 -10.56 -16.99
N VAL A 77 -3.18 -9.91 -17.18
CA VAL A 77 -3.34 -8.47 -16.92
C VAL A 77 -3.28 -8.18 -15.42
N LEU A 78 -3.90 -9.02 -14.57
CA LEU A 78 -3.96 -8.80 -13.13
C LEU A 78 -2.83 -9.48 -12.35
N GLY A 79 -2.29 -10.58 -12.88
CA GLY A 79 -1.24 -11.36 -12.23
C GLY A 79 0.12 -10.75 -12.49
N GLU A 80 0.87 -10.44 -11.43
CA GLU A 80 2.27 -10.00 -11.52
C GLU A 80 3.05 -10.99 -12.42
N GLU A 81 3.53 -10.55 -13.59
CA GLU A 81 4.35 -11.36 -14.52
C GLU A 81 5.55 -12.02 -13.81
N LYS A 82 6.03 -11.44 -12.70
CA LYS A 82 7.08 -12.00 -11.84
C LYS A 82 6.70 -13.26 -11.05
N ALA A 83 5.42 -13.62 -10.99
CA ALA A 83 4.96 -14.83 -10.30
C ALA A 83 4.99 -16.08 -11.20
N LEU A 84 5.19 -15.93 -12.52
CA LEU A 84 5.15 -17.04 -13.45
C LEU A 84 6.53 -17.71 -13.69
N ASP A 85 7.64 -17.00 -13.47
CA ASP A 85 8.99 -17.49 -13.83
C ASP A 85 9.94 -17.75 -12.65
N ASP A 86 9.72 -17.11 -11.49
CA ASP A 86 10.46 -17.45 -10.29
C ASP A 86 9.70 -18.55 -9.53
N ASP A 87 9.99 -19.82 -9.83
CA ASP A 87 9.57 -20.94 -8.99
C ASP A 87 10.25 -20.84 -7.62
N LYS A 88 9.62 -20.03 -6.76
CA LYS A 88 9.93 -19.77 -5.35
C LYS A 88 9.80 -21.03 -4.48
N HIS A 89 9.47 -22.19 -5.04
CA HIS A 89 9.26 -23.42 -4.28
C HIS A 89 10.50 -24.33 -4.35
N PRO A 90 11.44 -24.20 -3.40
CA PRO A 90 12.53 -25.17 -3.28
C PRO A 90 12.02 -26.60 -3.12
N GLU A 91 10.81 -26.79 -2.55
CA GLU A 91 10.16 -28.09 -2.47
C GLU A 91 9.73 -28.67 -3.83
N LYS A 92 9.23 -27.84 -4.76
CA LYS A 92 8.82 -28.31 -6.09
C LYS A 92 10.04 -28.71 -6.91
N ARG A 93 11.12 -27.91 -6.85
CA ARG A 93 12.41 -28.24 -7.48
C ARG A 93 12.98 -29.56 -6.96
N MET A 94 12.92 -29.79 -5.64
CA MET A 94 13.37 -31.06 -5.06
C MET A 94 12.55 -32.25 -5.57
N ARG A 95 11.22 -32.12 -5.64
CA ARG A 95 10.34 -33.19 -6.13
C ARG A 95 10.56 -33.47 -7.61
N ALA A 96 10.68 -32.44 -8.44
CA ALA A 96 10.93 -32.57 -9.88
C ALA A 96 12.29 -33.22 -10.16
N ALA A 97 13.36 -32.75 -9.50
CA ALA A 97 14.69 -33.30 -9.67
C ALA A 97 14.79 -34.76 -9.15
N TYR A 98 14.12 -35.08 -8.05
CA TYR A 98 14.04 -36.45 -7.55
C TYR A 98 13.29 -37.37 -8.53
N LEU A 99 12.21 -36.91 -9.15
CA LEU A 99 11.43 -37.70 -10.10
C LEU A 99 12.23 -37.98 -11.38
N ALA A 100 12.93 -36.97 -11.92
CA ALA A 100 13.84 -37.15 -13.05
C ALA A 100 14.96 -38.15 -12.75
N PHE A 101 15.53 -38.09 -11.54
CA PHE A 101 16.52 -39.05 -11.07
C PHE A 101 15.93 -40.46 -10.89
N GLU A 102 14.71 -40.58 -10.36
CA GLU A 102 14.02 -41.85 -10.19
C GLU A 102 13.79 -42.54 -11.54
N GLU A 103 13.28 -41.82 -12.54
CA GLU A 103 13.01 -42.37 -13.88
C GLU A 103 14.27 -42.87 -14.58
N ALA A 104 15.39 -42.14 -14.46
CA ALA A 104 16.67 -42.54 -15.05
C ALA A 104 17.30 -43.75 -14.34
N ARG A 105 17.29 -43.78 -13.00
CA ARG A 105 18.06 -44.75 -12.20
C ARG A 105 17.31 -46.04 -11.90
N LEU A 106 15.98 -45.97 -11.78
CA LEU A 106 15.13 -47.12 -11.47
C LEU A 106 15.29 -48.32 -12.43
N PRO A 107 15.37 -48.16 -13.77
CA PRO A 107 15.57 -49.30 -14.67
C PRO A 107 16.93 -49.97 -14.46
N GLU A 108 18.01 -49.20 -14.25
CA GLU A 108 19.33 -49.75 -13.96
C GLU A 108 19.35 -50.53 -12.64
N LEU A 109 18.69 -49.99 -11.61
CA LEU A 109 18.54 -50.65 -10.31
C LEU A 109 17.76 -51.97 -10.41
N LYS A 110 16.74 -52.05 -11.26
CA LYS A 110 16.00 -53.29 -11.52
C LYS A 110 16.85 -54.34 -12.23
N LEU A 111 17.74 -53.93 -13.13
CA LEU A 111 18.65 -54.84 -13.83
C LEU A 111 19.74 -55.38 -12.89
N ASN A 112 20.30 -54.51 -12.04
CA ASN A 112 21.34 -54.89 -11.08
C ASN A 112 20.79 -55.72 -9.91
N HIS A 113 19.54 -55.46 -9.49
CA HIS A 113 18.89 -56.13 -8.37
C HIS A 113 17.49 -56.65 -8.73
N PRO A 114 17.38 -57.67 -9.60
CA PRO A 114 16.09 -58.15 -10.10
C PRO A 114 15.24 -58.85 -9.03
N THR A 115 15.85 -59.32 -7.94
CA THR A 115 15.15 -59.99 -6.83
C THR A 115 14.59 -59.03 -5.79
N PHE A 116 14.95 -57.74 -5.85
CA PHE A 116 14.55 -56.77 -4.83
C PHE A 116 13.13 -56.26 -5.05
N ARG A 117 12.40 -56.09 -3.94
CA ARG A 117 11.09 -55.44 -3.97
C ARG A 117 11.25 -53.95 -4.27
N LEU A 118 10.26 -53.34 -4.90
CA LEU A 118 10.22 -51.90 -5.18
C LEU A 118 10.53 -51.03 -3.95
N SER A 119 10.10 -51.43 -2.75
CA SER A 119 10.42 -50.70 -1.52
C SER A 119 11.92 -50.67 -1.20
N GLN A 120 12.63 -51.77 -1.47
CA GLN A 120 14.08 -51.88 -1.27
C GLN A 120 14.82 -51.07 -2.33
N LEU A 121 14.38 -51.16 -3.60
CA LEU A 121 14.93 -50.35 -4.69
C LEU A 121 14.78 -48.85 -4.40
N LYS A 122 13.60 -48.41 -3.93
CA LYS A 122 13.37 -47.02 -3.51
C LYS A 122 14.25 -46.59 -2.33
N GLN A 123 14.55 -47.49 -1.39
CA GLN A 123 15.50 -47.20 -0.31
C GLN A 123 16.93 -46.98 -0.83
N ILE A 124 17.39 -47.80 -1.78
CA ILE A 124 18.71 -47.63 -2.41
C ILE A 124 18.72 -46.33 -3.21
N LEU A 125 17.69 -46.07 -4.00
CA LEU A 125 17.54 -44.86 -4.81
C LEU A 125 17.56 -43.59 -3.95
N LYS A 126 16.88 -43.59 -2.80
CA LYS A 126 16.92 -42.48 -1.85
C LYS A 126 18.33 -42.24 -1.28
N LYS A 127 19.09 -43.31 -1.03
CA LYS A 127 20.49 -43.21 -0.56
C LYS A 127 21.40 -42.66 -1.65
N GLU A 128 21.25 -43.10 -2.90
CA GLU A 128 21.98 -42.55 -4.04
C GLU A 128 21.62 -41.07 -4.26
N TRP A 129 20.34 -40.73 -4.18
CA TRP A 129 19.85 -39.35 -4.31
C TRP A 129 20.45 -38.40 -3.28
N GLN A 130 20.57 -38.81 -2.01
CA GLN A 130 21.19 -38.00 -0.97
C GLN A 130 22.66 -37.65 -1.28
N LYS A 131 23.37 -38.52 -2.02
CA LYS A 131 24.76 -38.32 -2.42
C LYS A 131 24.93 -37.70 -3.81
N SER A 132 23.87 -37.68 -4.61
CA SER A 132 23.91 -37.24 -6.00
C SER A 132 24.15 -35.72 -6.10
N PRO A 133 24.96 -35.24 -7.07
CA PRO A 133 25.11 -33.81 -7.34
C PRO A 133 23.82 -33.15 -7.86
N GLU A 134 22.91 -33.94 -8.45
CA GLU A 134 21.60 -33.49 -8.94
C GLU A 134 20.65 -33.08 -7.82
N ASN A 135 20.96 -33.39 -6.56
CA ASN A 135 20.18 -32.94 -5.42
C ASN A 135 20.43 -31.44 -5.18
N PRO A 136 19.41 -30.58 -5.29
CA PRO A 136 19.58 -29.14 -5.09
C PRO A 136 20.13 -28.77 -3.70
N LEU A 137 19.95 -29.64 -2.70
CA LEU A 137 20.55 -29.47 -1.37
C LEU A 137 22.08 -29.57 -1.40
N ASN A 138 22.62 -30.46 -2.23
CA ASN A 138 24.06 -30.63 -2.41
C ASN A 138 24.65 -29.50 -3.26
N ALA A 139 23.91 -29.03 -4.28
CA ALA A 139 24.30 -27.85 -5.05
C ALA A 139 24.48 -26.60 -4.15
N ARG A 140 23.59 -26.41 -3.15
CA ARG A 140 23.74 -25.32 -2.16
C ARG A 140 24.99 -25.47 -1.29
N LEU A 141 25.33 -26.70 -0.90
CA LEU A 141 26.55 -26.97 -0.11
C LEU A 141 27.81 -26.74 -0.94
N LEU A 142 27.81 -27.11 -2.23
CA LEU A 142 28.90 -26.84 -3.16
C LEU A 142 29.10 -25.34 -3.40
N ALA A 143 28.02 -24.57 -3.54
CA ALA A 143 28.06 -23.12 -3.70
C ALA A 143 28.59 -22.36 -2.47
N LEU A 144 28.56 -22.98 -1.27
CA LEU A 144 29.13 -22.39 -0.05
C LEU A 144 30.63 -22.69 0.11
N ASN A 145 31.12 -23.76 -0.54
CA ASN A 145 32.51 -24.20 -0.47
C ASN A 145 33.39 -23.67 -1.63
N SER A 146 32.81 -22.81 -2.49
CA SER A 146 33.50 -22.11 -3.58
C SER A 146 33.79 -20.66 -3.20
#